data_AF-A0AAC9UM11-F1
#
_entry.id   AF-A0AAC9UM11-F1
#
_cell.length_a   1.000
_cell.length_b   1.000
_cell.length_c   1.000
_cell.angle_alpha   90.00
_cell.angle_beta   90.00
_cell.angle_gamma   90.00
#
_symmetry.space_group_name_H-M   'P 1'
#
loop_
_entity.id
_entity.type
_entity.pdbx_description
1 polymer ?
#
loop_
_entity_poly.entity_id
_entity_poly.type
_entity_poly.pdbx_seq_one_letter_code
_entity_poly.pdbx_strand_id
1 'polypeptide(L)'
;MLKLILQRALILLTCIMLSACASQFSSSAAISIAPAASLNLNSMAPSMFGRSWQQVLFITTGQEQHTLLSQLAVNEAGGVKLLMMTSQGFPIVELEKLPKEPIKAKKMLVGVDINPAYVLADIALVHWPVAFINEQLSGALVEQVGTHRQVLQNHKTLITIDYNDDAITLHNIVRDYKIIFKKVTQ
;
A
#
# COMPACT_ATOMS: atom_id res chain seq x y z
N MET A 1 13.06 56.61 0.43
CA MET A 1 13.84 55.39 0.10
C MET A 1 13.52 54.21 1.01
N LEU A 2 13.46 54.36 2.34
CA LEU A 2 13.16 53.27 3.29
C LEU A 2 11.84 52.51 3.03
N LYS A 3 10.76 53.22 2.65
CA LYS A 3 9.46 52.61 2.30
C LYS A 3 9.52 51.65 1.10
N LEU A 4 10.34 51.97 0.09
CA LEU A 4 10.51 51.13 -1.11
C LEU A 4 11.29 49.85 -0.81
N ILE A 5 12.26 49.93 0.11
CA ILE A 5 13.05 48.79 0.57
C ILE A 5 12.18 47.84 1.39
N LEU A 6 11.33 48.37 2.28
CA LEU A 6 10.40 47.59 3.10
C LEU A 6 9.35 46.86 2.26
N GLN A 7 8.81 47.51 1.22
CA GLN A 7 7.87 46.89 0.28
C GLN A 7 8.51 45.73 -0.51
N ARG A 8 9.76 45.89 -0.96
CA ARG A 8 10.49 44.82 -1.68
C ARG A 8 10.79 43.63 -0.77
N ALA A 9 11.14 43.87 0.50
CA ALA A 9 11.36 42.81 1.49
C ALA A 9 10.08 42.02 1.79
N LEU A 10 8.94 42.70 1.90
CA LEU A 10 7.65 42.03 2.15
C LEU A 10 7.21 41.15 0.97
N ILE A 11 7.39 41.63 -0.27
CA ILE A 11 7.10 40.84 -1.48
C ILE A 11 8.01 39.61 -1.55
N LEU A 12 9.31 39.77 -1.26
CA LEU A 12 10.26 38.67 -1.26
C LEU A 12 9.90 37.59 -0.21
N LEU A 13 9.53 38.00 1.01
CA LEU A 13 9.10 37.08 2.08
C LEU A 13 7.83 36.30 1.68
N THR A 14 6.90 36.97 1.01
CA THR A 14 5.65 36.35 0.55
C THR A 14 5.92 35.30 -0.55
N CYS A 15 6.83 35.59 -1.48
CA CYS A 15 7.24 34.64 -2.53
C CYS A 15 7.97 33.40 -1.96
N ILE A 16 8.77 33.57 -0.91
CA ILE A 16 9.45 32.44 -0.23
C ILE A 16 8.42 31.53 0.46
N MET A 17 7.41 32.10 1.12
CA MET A 17 6.32 31.35 1.76
C MET A 17 5.45 30.58 0.76
N LEU A 18 5.19 31.15 -0.42
CA LEU A 18 4.42 30.49 -1.49
C LEU A 18 5.15 29.30 -2.13
N SER A 19 6.49 29.35 -2.19
CA SER A 19 7.30 28.28 -2.78
C SER A 19 7.35 27.02 -1.89
N ALA A 20 7.18 27.18 -0.57
CA ALA A 20 7.15 26.05 0.37
C ALA A 20 5.91 25.17 0.16
N CYS A 21 4.74 25.75 -0.12
CA CYS A 21 3.49 25.00 -0.31
C CYS A 21 3.45 24.20 -1.64
N ALA A 22 4.14 24.66 -2.69
CA ALA A 22 4.14 23.97 -3.99
C ALA A 22 4.96 22.66 -3.98
N SER A 23 5.90 22.51 -3.04
CA SER A 23 6.75 21.32 -2.93
C SER A 23 6.03 20.07 -2.39
N GLN A 24 4.80 20.21 -1.89
CA GLN A 24 4.00 19.11 -1.35
C GLN A 24 3.13 18.37 -2.38
N PHE A 25 3.07 18.83 -3.63
CA PHE A 25 2.29 18.18 -4.69
C PHE A 25 3.15 17.33 -5.62
N SER A 26 3.83 16.33 -5.05
CA SER A 26 4.10 15.10 -5.80
C SER A 26 2.91 14.19 -5.55
N SER A 27 2.29 13.62 -6.59
CA SER A 27 1.22 12.62 -6.43
C SER A 27 1.82 11.39 -5.76
N SER A 28 1.95 11.43 -4.44
CA SER A 28 2.75 10.48 -3.73
C SER A 28 2.03 9.13 -3.83
N ALA A 29 2.72 8.11 -4.33
CA ALA A 29 2.27 6.72 -4.19
C ALA A 29 2.32 6.24 -2.73
N ALA A 30 2.39 7.16 -1.76
CA ALA A 30 2.27 6.85 -0.35
C ALA A 30 0.80 6.60 -0.04
N ILE A 31 0.55 5.36 0.33
CA ILE A 31 -0.76 4.86 0.72
C ILE A 31 -0.83 4.93 2.24
N SER A 32 -1.84 5.62 2.77
CA SER A 32 -2.06 5.60 4.22
C SER A 32 -2.38 4.17 4.65
N ILE A 33 -1.69 3.68 5.67
CA ILE A 33 -1.96 2.37 6.30
C ILE A 33 -2.62 2.54 7.69
N ALA A 34 -2.35 3.68 8.34
CA ALA A 34 -2.97 4.13 9.58
C ALA A 34 -2.85 5.67 9.69
N PRO A 35 -3.50 6.33 10.66
CA PRO A 35 -3.25 7.74 10.94
C PRO A 35 -1.75 8.01 11.13
N ALA A 36 -1.23 9.03 10.44
CA ALA A 36 0.19 9.40 10.45
C ALA A 36 1.19 8.28 10.03
N ALA A 37 0.72 7.20 9.41
CA ALA A 37 1.57 6.16 8.83
C ALA A 37 1.22 5.89 7.37
N SER A 38 2.24 5.85 6.51
CA SER A 38 2.06 5.59 5.08
C SER A 38 3.14 4.68 4.51
N LEU A 39 2.76 3.93 3.48
CA LEU A 39 3.64 3.03 2.73
C LEU A 39 3.79 3.56 1.30
N ASN A 40 5.02 3.83 0.89
CA ASN A 40 5.33 4.26 -0.47
C ASN A 40 5.49 3.06 -1.41
N LEU A 41 4.59 2.94 -2.39
CA LEU A 41 4.63 1.85 -3.36
C LEU A 41 5.42 2.17 -4.64
N ASN A 42 6.20 3.27 -4.69
CA ASN A 42 6.87 3.70 -5.92
C ASN A 42 7.95 2.74 -6.43
N SER A 43 8.51 1.92 -5.54
CA SER A 43 9.54 0.95 -5.85
C SER A 43 9.08 -0.46 -5.47
N MET A 44 9.72 -1.47 -6.06
CA MET A 44 9.45 -2.88 -5.80
C MET A 44 10.70 -3.54 -5.27
N ALA A 45 10.55 -4.43 -4.29
CA ALA A 45 11.66 -5.21 -3.76
C ALA A 45 12.28 -6.06 -4.88
N PRO A 46 13.60 -5.96 -5.16
CA PRO A 46 14.24 -6.72 -6.23
C PRO A 46 14.05 -8.23 -6.12
N SER A 47 13.91 -8.75 -4.90
CA SER A 47 13.62 -10.17 -4.62
C SER A 47 12.30 -10.65 -5.24
N MET A 48 11.41 -9.74 -5.63
CA MET A 48 10.10 -10.03 -6.20
C MET A 48 10.07 -9.98 -7.72
N PHE A 49 11.12 -9.52 -8.38
CA PHE A 49 11.14 -9.40 -9.83
C PHE A 49 10.95 -10.78 -10.48
N GLY A 50 10.20 -10.82 -11.58
CA GLY A 50 9.87 -12.05 -12.30
C GLY A 50 8.88 -12.99 -11.58
N ARG A 51 8.40 -12.64 -10.38
CA ARG A 51 7.47 -13.51 -9.64
C ARG A 51 6.03 -13.27 -10.05
N SER A 52 5.27 -14.36 -10.16
CA SER A 52 3.81 -14.31 -10.23
C SER A 52 3.21 -15.39 -9.34
N TRP A 53 2.10 -15.06 -8.70
CA TRP A 53 1.39 -16.00 -7.84
C TRP A 53 -0.09 -15.66 -7.76
N GLN A 54 -0.88 -16.66 -7.37
CA GLN A 54 -2.32 -16.56 -7.18
C GLN A 54 -2.68 -16.94 -5.75
N GLN A 55 -3.65 -16.21 -5.18
CA GLN A 55 -4.13 -16.43 -3.82
C GLN A 55 -5.65 -16.31 -3.75
N VAL A 56 -6.25 -17.09 -2.87
CA VAL A 56 -7.60 -16.86 -2.37
C VAL A 56 -7.50 -15.93 -1.17
N LEU A 57 -8.22 -14.81 -1.22
CA LEU A 57 -8.30 -13.83 -0.15
C LEU A 57 -9.66 -13.97 0.55
N PHE A 58 -9.64 -14.31 1.83
CA PHE A 58 -10.83 -14.23 2.69
C PHE A 58 -10.75 -12.94 3.48
N ILE A 59 -11.59 -11.98 3.14
CA ILE A 59 -11.62 -10.65 3.75
C ILE A 59 -12.81 -10.59 4.69
N THR A 60 -12.57 -10.20 5.94
CA THR A 60 -13.60 -9.98 6.96
C THR A 60 -13.57 -8.52 7.40
N THR A 61 -14.71 -7.85 7.32
CA THR A 61 -14.94 -6.46 7.76
C THR A 61 -16.21 -6.41 8.60
N GLY A 62 -16.07 -6.23 9.91
CA GLY A 62 -17.21 -6.37 10.83
C GLY A 62 -17.86 -7.75 10.75
N GLN A 63 -19.13 -7.80 10.30
CA GLN A 63 -19.88 -9.05 10.11
C GLN A 63 -19.85 -9.57 8.66
N GLU A 64 -19.27 -8.80 7.73
CA GLU A 64 -19.25 -9.16 6.31
C GLU A 64 -18.01 -9.99 5.99
N GLN A 65 -18.19 -11.01 5.15
CA GLN A 65 -17.11 -11.85 4.66
C GLN A 65 -17.15 -11.92 3.13
N HIS A 66 -16.02 -11.62 2.50
CA HIS A 66 -15.84 -11.70 1.06
C HIS A 66 -14.74 -12.70 0.72
N THR A 67 -14.95 -13.45 -0.35
CA THR A 67 -13.93 -14.35 -0.91
C THR A 67 -13.56 -13.87 -2.30
N LEU A 68 -12.29 -13.51 -2.49
CA LEU A 68 -11.75 -13.00 -3.74
C LEU A 68 -10.63 -13.91 -4.24
N LEU A 69 -10.47 -13.97 -5.55
CA LEU A 69 -9.27 -14.50 -6.18
C LEU A 69 -8.37 -13.34 -6.57
N SER A 70 -7.10 -13.40 -6.19
CA SER A 70 -6.09 -12.40 -6.53
C SER A 70 -4.97 -13.06 -7.33
N GLN A 71 -4.55 -12.40 -8.41
CA GLN A 71 -3.35 -12.74 -9.15
C GLN A 71 -2.43 -11.53 -9.17
N LEU A 72 -1.23 -11.71 -8.63
CA LEU A 72 -0.16 -10.72 -8.71
C LEU A 72 0.92 -11.21 -9.68
N ALA A 73 1.41 -10.30 -10.52
CA ALA A 73 2.60 -10.50 -11.33
C ALA A 73 3.51 -9.29 -11.20
N VAL A 74 4.79 -9.55 -10.96
CA VAL A 74 5.85 -8.56 -10.96
C VAL A 74 6.77 -8.89 -12.12
N ASN A 75 6.95 -7.95 -13.05
CA ASN A 75 7.85 -8.14 -14.18
C ASN A 75 9.32 -7.93 -13.79
N GLU A 76 10.23 -8.23 -14.71
CA GLU A 76 11.69 -8.10 -14.50
C GLU A 76 12.15 -6.67 -14.22
N ALA A 77 11.37 -5.67 -14.63
CA ALA A 77 11.65 -4.25 -14.39
C ALA A 77 11.04 -3.73 -13.06
N GLY A 78 10.35 -4.58 -12.29
CA GLY A 78 9.68 -4.20 -11.04
C GLY A 78 8.29 -3.58 -11.23
N GLY A 79 7.73 -3.66 -12.43
CA GLY A 79 6.34 -3.29 -12.70
C GLY A 79 5.36 -4.34 -12.17
N VAL A 80 4.21 -3.90 -11.69
CA VAL A 80 3.19 -4.72 -11.02
C VAL A 80 1.92 -4.78 -11.83
N LYS A 81 1.34 -5.97 -11.94
CA LYS A 81 -0.06 -6.19 -12.32
C LYS A 81 -0.77 -6.97 -11.22
N LEU A 82 -1.92 -6.46 -10.78
CA LEU A 82 -2.81 -7.08 -9.82
C LEU A 82 -4.19 -7.21 -10.47
N LEU A 83 -4.68 -8.44 -10.58
CA LEU A 83 -6.07 -8.73 -10.95
C LEU A 83 -6.79 -9.29 -9.74
N MET A 84 -7.96 -8.74 -9.41
CA MET A 84 -8.85 -9.29 -8.39
C MET A 84 -10.19 -9.66 -9.00
N MET A 85 -10.68 -10.84 -8.66
CA MET A 85 -11.89 -11.44 -9.19
C MET A 85 -12.76 -11.97 -8.06
N THR A 86 -14.06 -12.11 -8.34
CA THR A 86 -14.95 -12.89 -7.48
C THR A 86 -14.54 -14.36 -7.50
N SER A 87 -15.06 -15.16 -6.57
CA SER A 87 -14.89 -16.62 -6.59
C SER A 87 -15.46 -17.30 -7.85
N GLN A 88 -16.34 -16.63 -8.60
CA GLN A 88 -16.88 -17.11 -9.88
C GLN A 88 -16.03 -16.66 -11.09
N GLY A 89 -14.92 -15.95 -10.87
CA GLY A 89 -14.02 -15.50 -11.93
C GLY A 89 -14.41 -14.17 -12.61
N PHE A 90 -15.40 -13.45 -12.08
CA PHE A 90 -15.74 -12.13 -12.60
C PHE A 90 -14.70 -11.09 -12.14
N PRO A 91 -14.11 -10.30 -13.04
CA PRO A 91 -13.14 -9.29 -12.65
C PRO A 91 -13.80 -8.16 -11.86
N ILE A 92 -13.23 -7.85 -10.70
CA ILE A 92 -13.66 -6.76 -9.82
C ILE A 92 -12.81 -5.53 -10.08
N VAL A 93 -11.50 -5.71 -10.12
CA VAL A 93 -10.56 -4.62 -10.33
C VAL A 93 -9.25 -5.13 -10.91
N GLU A 94 -8.68 -4.29 -11.77
CA GLU A 94 -7.35 -4.43 -12.32
C GLU A 94 -6.50 -3.25 -11.84
N LEU A 95 -5.28 -3.52 -11.43
CA LEU A 95 -4.28 -2.52 -11.08
C LEU A 95 -3.00 -2.80 -11.86
N GLU A 96 -2.47 -1.77 -12.50
CA GLU A 96 -1.17 -1.77 -13.15
C GLU A 96 -0.31 -0.63 -12.59
N LYS A 97 0.95 -0.95 -12.30
CA LYS A 97 1.95 0.04 -11.95
C LYS A 97 3.23 -0.26 -12.70
N LEU A 98 3.56 0.54 -13.69
CA LEU A 98 4.87 0.49 -14.31
C LEU A 98 5.93 1.11 -13.38
N PRO A 99 7.22 0.77 -13.55
CA PRO A 99 8.29 1.34 -12.73
C PRO A 99 8.27 2.86 -12.82
N LYS A 100 8.32 3.54 -11.68
CA LYS A 100 8.28 5.02 -11.57
C LYS A 100 7.02 5.70 -12.12
N GLU A 101 6.02 4.96 -12.58
CA GLU A 101 4.71 5.50 -12.98
C GLU A 101 3.70 5.48 -11.83
N PRO A 102 2.68 6.35 -11.83
CA PRO A 102 1.59 6.26 -10.87
C PRO A 102 0.83 4.94 -11.02
N ILE A 103 0.16 4.54 -9.93
CA ILE A 103 -0.77 3.40 -9.95
C ILE A 103 -1.94 3.73 -10.87
N LYS A 104 -2.21 2.86 -11.84
CA LYS A 104 -3.41 2.89 -12.68
C LYS A 104 -4.33 1.78 -12.20
N ALA A 105 -5.58 2.13 -11.91
CA ALA A 105 -6.58 1.19 -11.42
C ALA A 105 -7.87 1.30 -12.22
N LYS A 106 -8.44 0.15 -12.58
CA LYS A 106 -9.72 0.05 -13.29
C LYS A 106 -10.67 -0.82 -12.47
N LYS A 107 -11.70 -0.19 -11.89
CA LYS A 107 -12.82 -0.91 -11.28
C LYS A 107 -13.74 -1.43 -12.40
N MET A 108 -14.06 -2.71 -12.36
CA MET A 108 -14.84 -3.39 -13.39
C MET A 108 -16.22 -3.82 -12.88
N LEU A 109 -16.42 -3.89 -11.56
CA LEU A 109 -17.71 -4.16 -10.95
C LEU A 109 -18.20 -2.94 -10.15
N VAL A 110 -19.40 -2.46 -10.46
CA VAL A 110 -20.04 -1.34 -9.78
C VAL A 110 -20.56 -1.80 -8.41
N GLY A 111 -20.44 -0.94 -7.39
CA GLY A 111 -20.92 -1.23 -6.03
C GLY A 111 -19.92 -1.95 -5.13
N VAL A 112 -18.74 -2.33 -5.65
CA VAL A 112 -17.64 -2.85 -4.83
C VAL A 112 -16.75 -1.70 -4.36
N ASP A 113 -16.83 -1.37 -3.07
CA ASP A 113 -15.97 -0.34 -2.47
C ASP A 113 -14.61 -0.89 -2.02
N ILE A 114 -13.85 -1.38 -2.99
CA ILE A 114 -12.46 -1.80 -2.78
C ILE A 114 -11.55 -0.78 -3.46
N ASN A 115 -10.61 -0.22 -2.70
CA ASN A 115 -9.51 0.55 -3.27
C ASN A 115 -8.32 -0.41 -3.52
N PRO A 116 -7.97 -0.69 -4.79
CA PRO A 116 -6.93 -1.66 -5.11
C PRO A 116 -5.54 -1.22 -4.64
N ALA A 117 -5.32 0.07 -4.42
CA ALA A 117 -4.07 0.58 -3.88
C ALA A 117 -3.89 0.10 -2.41
N TYR A 118 -4.95 0.10 -1.60
CA TYR A 118 -4.90 -0.44 -0.24
C TYR A 118 -4.64 -1.95 -0.25
N VAL A 119 -5.26 -2.70 -1.17
CA VAL A 119 -5.00 -4.14 -1.27
C VAL A 119 -3.56 -4.43 -1.68
N LEU A 120 -3.00 -3.66 -2.61
CA LEU A 120 -1.58 -3.80 -2.95
C LEU A 120 -0.68 -3.46 -1.75
N ALA A 121 -1.04 -2.49 -0.92
CA ALA A 121 -0.31 -2.18 0.32
C ALA A 121 -0.43 -3.30 1.37
N ASP A 122 -1.55 -4.01 1.45
CA ASP A 122 -1.66 -5.17 2.33
C ASP A 122 -0.81 -6.34 1.82
N ILE A 123 -0.87 -6.62 0.52
CA ILE A 123 -0.02 -7.63 -0.15
C ILE A 123 1.47 -7.30 0.05
N ALA A 124 1.84 -6.03 -0.09
CA ALA A 124 3.17 -5.51 0.17
C ALA A 124 3.68 -5.85 1.57
N LEU A 125 2.90 -5.46 2.58
CA LEU A 125 3.24 -5.67 3.98
C LEU A 125 3.36 -7.16 4.31
N VAL A 126 2.63 -8.03 3.61
CA VAL A 126 2.71 -9.48 3.77
C VAL A 126 3.93 -10.09 3.07
N HIS A 127 4.22 -9.70 1.83
CA HIS A 127 5.13 -10.46 0.97
C HIS A 127 6.51 -9.84 0.77
N TRP A 128 6.67 -8.53 0.97
CA TRP A 128 7.97 -7.89 0.79
C TRP A 128 8.91 -8.08 1.99
N PRO A 129 10.23 -8.06 1.75
CA PRO A 129 11.22 -8.13 2.83
C PRO A 129 11.05 -6.97 3.83
N VAL A 130 11.21 -7.27 5.12
CA VAL A 130 11.05 -6.27 6.19
C VAL A 130 11.98 -5.07 6.01
N ALA A 131 13.26 -5.31 5.70
CA ALA A 131 14.23 -4.24 5.50
C ALA A 131 13.79 -3.28 4.38
N PHE A 132 13.34 -3.83 3.24
CA PHE A 132 12.82 -3.03 2.13
C PHE A 132 11.56 -2.26 2.52
N ILE A 133 10.60 -2.90 3.20
CA ILE A 133 9.37 -2.25 3.65
C ILE A 133 9.67 -1.06 4.56
N ASN A 134 10.62 -1.19 5.49
CA ASN A 134 10.98 -0.12 6.41
C ASN A 134 11.59 1.10 5.71
N GLU A 135 12.30 0.92 4.59
CA GLU A 135 12.77 2.03 3.76
C GLU A 135 11.63 2.77 3.04
N GLN A 136 10.51 2.08 2.80
CA GLN A 136 9.33 2.63 2.11
C GLN A 136 8.26 3.17 3.07
N LEU A 137 8.39 2.91 4.37
CA LEU A 137 7.43 3.34 5.39
C LEU A 137 7.79 4.71 5.95
N SER A 138 6.75 5.47 6.28
CA SER A 138 6.86 6.69 7.06
C SER A 138 5.90 6.63 8.24
N GLY A 139 6.37 7.05 9.42
CA GLY A 139 5.55 7.11 10.64
C GLY A 139 5.18 5.77 11.27
N ALA A 140 5.79 4.67 10.82
CA ALA A 140 5.66 3.33 11.40
C ALA A 140 6.94 2.50 11.13
N LEU A 141 7.07 1.38 11.83
CA LEU A 141 8.14 0.39 11.66
C LEU A 141 7.53 -1.00 11.52
N VAL A 142 8.13 -1.84 10.68
CA VAL A 142 7.84 -3.27 10.60
C VAL A 142 8.93 -4.06 11.29
N GLU A 143 8.50 -4.98 12.14
CA GLU A 143 9.35 -5.95 12.81
C GLU A 143 8.82 -7.35 12.51
N GLN A 144 9.71 -8.33 12.44
CA GLN A 144 9.35 -9.73 12.29
C GLN A 144 10.20 -10.60 13.20
N VAL A 145 9.53 -11.46 13.98
CA VAL A 145 10.14 -12.46 14.85
C VAL A 145 9.55 -13.81 14.49
N GLY A 146 10.37 -14.67 13.87
CA GLY A 146 9.92 -15.97 13.35
C GLY A 146 8.78 -15.82 12.34
N THR A 147 7.64 -16.44 12.66
CA THR A 147 6.42 -16.45 11.86
C THR A 147 5.44 -15.33 12.22
N HIS A 148 5.84 -14.36 13.04
CA HIS A 148 5.01 -13.24 13.43
C HIS A 148 5.64 -11.93 12.98
N ARG A 149 4.88 -11.10 12.26
CA ARG A 149 5.27 -9.76 11.81
C ARG A 149 4.27 -8.73 12.34
N GLN A 150 4.77 -7.56 12.71
CA GLN A 150 3.95 -6.46 13.20
C GLN A 150 4.33 -5.16 12.52
N VAL A 151 3.32 -4.30 12.30
CA VAL A 151 3.50 -2.88 11.99
C VAL A 151 3.24 -2.09 13.27
N LEU A 152 4.22 -1.33 13.71
CA LEU A 152 4.24 -0.59 14.97
C LEU A 152 4.30 0.92 14.71
N GLN A 153 3.59 1.70 15.52
CA GLN A 153 3.74 3.15 15.59
C GLN A 153 3.75 3.56 17.06
N ASN A 154 4.80 4.23 17.52
CA ASN A 154 4.97 4.64 18.91
C ASN A 154 4.74 3.49 19.92
N HIS A 155 5.30 2.31 19.64
CA HIS A 155 5.14 1.06 20.40
C HIS A 155 3.71 0.48 20.42
N LYS A 156 2.76 1.07 19.69
CA LYS A 156 1.42 0.52 19.49
C LYS A 156 1.38 -0.31 18.22
N THR A 157 0.86 -1.53 18.32
CA THR A 157 0.60 -2.39 17.16
C THR A 157 -0.57 -1.84 16.34
N LEU A 158 -0.32 -1.61 15.06
CA LEU A 158 -1.30 -1.17 14.07
C LEU A 158 -1.85 -2.36 13.28
N ILE A 159 -0.95 -3.25 12.87
CA ILE A 159 -1.24 -4.40 12.01
C ILE A 159 -0.43 -5.59 12.53
N THR A 160 -1.03 -6.77 12.58
CA THR A 160 -0.32 -8.05 12.81
C THR A 160 -0.41 -8.92 11.57
N ILE A 161 0.63 -9.70 11.31
CA ILE A 161 0.73 -10.64 10.20
C ILE A 161 1.29 -11.96 10.73
N ASP A 162 0.49 -13.00 10.68
CA ASP A 162 0.84 -14.35 11.14
C ASP A 162 1.03 -15.28 9.95
N TYR A 163 2.22 -15.88 9.86
CA TYR A 163 2.60 -16.82 8.79
C TYR A 163 2.45 -18.25 9.30
N ASN A 164 1.40 -18.95 8.85
CA ASN A 164 1.21 -20.37 9.08
C ASN A 164 1.48 -21.15 7.79
N ASP A 165 1.68 -22.47 7.89
CA ASP A 165 2.03 -23.32 6.74
C ASP A 165 1.02 -23.23 5.59
N ASP A 166 -0.28 -23.16 5.91
CA ASP A 166 -1.37 -23.18 4.93
C ASP A 166 -1.95 -21.80 4.60
N ALA A 167 -1.65 -20.78 5.42
CA ALA A 167 -2.28 -19.47 5.31
C ALA A 167 -1.45 -18.38 5.98
N ILE A 168 -1.51 -17.18 5.40
CA ILE A 168 -1.02 -15.96 6.04
C ILE A 168 -2.23 -15.14 6.48
N THR A 169 -2.23 -14.64 7.72
CA THR A 169 -3.32 -13.82 8.24
C THR A 169 -2.82 -12.42 8.53
N LEU A 170 -3.36 -11.42 7.84
CA LEU A 170 -3.16 -10.01 8.18
C LEU A 170 -4.38 -9.51 8.95
N HIS A 171 -4.15 -8.84 10.08
CA HIS A 171 -5.18 -8.17 10.86
C HIS A 171 -4.82 -6.70 11.04
N ASN A 172 -5.63 -5.81 10.45
CA ASN A 172 -5.47 -4.37 10.60
C ASN A 172 -6.35 -3.89 11.76
N ILE A 173 -5.73 -3.66 12.91
CA ILE A 173 -6.41 -3.30 14.16
C ILE A 173 -7.02 -1.89 14.06
N VAL A 174 -6.38 -1.00 13.31
CA VAL A 174 -6.81 0.40 13.19
C VAL A 174 -8.06 0.55 12.33
N ARG A 175 -8.19 -0.30 11.31
CA ARG A 175 -9.29 -0.27 10.33
C ARG A 175 -10.31 -1.40 10.51
N ASP A 176 -10.14 -2.22 11.54
CA ASP A 176 -11.04 -3.30 11.92
C ASP A 176 -11.36 -4.28 10.78
N TYR A 177 -10.31 -4.79 10.13
CA TYR A 177 -10.46 -5.85 9.11
C TYR A 177 -9.36 -6.90 9.18
N LYS A 178 -9.69 -8.08 8.66
CA LYS A 178 -8.78 -9.23 8.57
C LYS A 178 -8.76 -9.76 7.13
N ILE A 179 -7.58 -10.14 6.66
CA ILE A 179 -7.39 -10.82 5.37
C ILE A 179 -6.64 -12.11 5.63
N ILE A 180 -7.21 -13.24 5.19
CA ILE A 180 -6.52 -14.52 5.16
C ILE A 180 -6.13 -14.81 3.71
N PHE A 181 -4.83 -14.97 3.48
CA PHE A 181 -4.24 -15.31 2.20
C PHE A 181 -3.96 -16.80 2.15
N LYS A 182 -4.63 -17.53 1.25
CA LYS A 182 -4.34 -18.94 0.98
C LYS A 182 -3.82 -19.11 -0.43
N LYS A 183 -2.84 -20.01 -0.63
CA LYS A 183 -2.42 -20.39 -1.98
C LYS A 183 -3.56 -21.12 -2.68
N VAL A 184 -3.65 -20.96 -3.99
CA VAL A 184 -4.52 -21.81 -4.80
C VAL A 184 -3.86 -23.19 -4.87
N THR A 185 -4.42 -24.18 -4.18
CA THR A 185 -4.03 -25.58 -4.37
C THR A 185 -4.48 -26.03 -5.76
N GLN A 186 -3.52 -26.51 -6.55
CA GLN A 186 -3.79 -27.19 -7.82
C GLN A 186 -4.20 -28.64 -7.56
#